data_AF-A0AAE8MNB4-F1
#
_entry.id   AF-A0AAE8MNB4-F1
#
_cell.length_a   1.000
_cell.length_b   1.000
_cell.length_c   1.000
_cell.angle_alpha   90.00
_cell.angle_beta   90.00
_cell.angle_gamma   90.00
#
_symmetry.space_group_name_H-M   'P 1'
#
loop_
_entity.id
_entity.type
_entity.pdbx_description
1 polymer ?
#
loop_
_entity_poly.entity_id
_entity_poly.type
_entity_poly.pdbx_seq_one_letter_code
_entity_poly.pdbx_strand_id
1 'polypeptide(L)'
;MAKQQIDVEIIEFAKELKGTPWCDEYEKMISGMLYNPLHPKLLEGRHRARGLSYKFNNLDPNTSNYEEMANKRLEMLSAMSPSEKIVL
;
A
#
# COMPACT_ATOMS: atom_id res chain seq x y z
N MET A 1 -5.63 13.69 20.53
CA MET A 1 -4.56 14.63 20.09
C MET A 1 -3.56 13.85 19.25
N ALA A 2 -2.83 14.51 18.34
CA ALA A 2 -1.77 13.86 17.57
C ALA A 2 -0.62 13.42 18.49
N LYS A 3 0.05 12.30 18.17
CA LYS A 3 1.26 11.89 18.88
C LYS A 3 2.39 12.89 18.62
N GLN A 4 3.36 12.96 19.54
CA GLN A 4 4.54 13.83 19.42
C GLN A 4 5.82 13.05 19.09
N GLN A 5 5.76 11.72 19.11
CA GLN A 5 6.90 10.85 18.90
C GLN A 5 6.57 9.81 17.83
N ILE A 6 7.62 9.42 17.12
CA ILE A 6 7.58 8.37 16.11
C ILE A 6 7.31 7.01 16.78
N ASP A 7 6.55 6.17 16.09
CA ASP A 7 6.22 4.81 16.51
C ASP A 7 7.14 3.82 15.78
N VAL A 8 8.21 3.41 16.46
CA VAL A 8 9.27 2.58 15.86
C VAL A 8 8.74 1.21 15.42
N GLU A 9 7.83 0.61 16.19
CA GLU A 9 7.24 -0.70 15.87
C GLU A 9 6.44 -0.64 14.56
N ILE A 10 5.67 0.43 14.35
CA ILE A 10 4.91 0.64 13.10
C ILE A 10 5.86 0.88 11.91
N ILE A 11 6.96 1.60 12.12
CA ILE A 11 7.95 1.84 11.05
C ILE A 11 8.62 0.53 10.63
N GLU A 12 9.07 -0.28 11.60
CA GLU A 12 9.69 -1.58 11.28
C GLU A 12 8.71 -2.50 10.53
N PHE A 13 7.44 -2.54 10.94
CA PHE A 13 6.42 -3.25 10.18
C PHE A 13 6.22 -2.68 8.76
N ALA A 14 6.20 -1.35 8.62
CA ALA A 14 6.02 -0.71 7.33
C ALA A 14 7.20 -0.94 6.36
N LYS A 15 8.41 -1.23 6.87
CA LYS A 15 9.59 -1.64 6.06
C LYS A 15 9.39 -2.98 5.36
N GLU A 16 8.52 -3.85 5.87
CA GLU A 16 8.14 -5.09 5.20
C GLU A 16 7.25 -4.84 3.97
N LEU A 17 6.55 -3.69 3.91
CA LEU A 17 5.59 -3.39 2.84
C LEU A 17 6.28 -2.89 1.56
N LYS A 18 5.83 -3.40 0.41
CA LYS A 18 6.36 -3.00 -0.90
C LYS A 18 5.77 -1.66 -1.38
N GLY A 19 6.63 -0.81 -1.91
CA GLY A 19 6.25 0.46 -2.54
C GLY A 19 5.83 1.56 -1.57
N THR A 20 6.17 1.42 -0.29
CA THR A 20 5.98 2.45 0.72
C THR A 20 6.66 3.78 0.31
N PRO A 21 5.97 4.93 0.36
CA PRO A 21 6.53 6.23 -0.02
C PRO A 21 7.40 6.81 1.09
N TRP A 22 8.54 6.17 1.35
CA TRP A 22 9.47 6.53 2.44
C TRP A 22 9.88 8.00 2.40
N CYS A 23 9.56 8.70 3.48
CA CYS A 23 9.96 10.06 3.82
C CYS A 23 9.55 10.35 5.28
N ASP A 24 10.11 11.39 5.89
CA ASP A 24 9.81 11.78 7.28
C ASP A 24 8.30 12.05 7.49
N GLU A 25 7.62 12.63 6.49
CA GLU A 25 6.19 12.89 6.56
C GLU A 25 5.35 11.61 6.50
N TYR A 26 5.86 10.55 5.85
CA TYR A 26 5.24 9.23 5.88
C TYR A 26 5.41 8.59 7.27
N GLU A 27 6.61 8.65 7.84
CA GLU A 27 6.89 8.13 9.18
C GLU A 27 6.02 8.80 10.25
N LYS A 28 5.90 10.13 10.20
CA LYS A 28 4.96 10.89 11.04
C LYS A 28 3.51 10.46 10.83
N MET A 29 3.09 10.30 9.57
CA MET A 29 1.73 9.88 9.21
C MET A 29 1.38 8.52 9.83
N ILE A 30 2.22 7.50 9.65
CA ILE A 30 1.95 6.15 10.19
C ILE A 30 2.11 6.08 11.71
N SER A 31 2.90 6.99 12.30
CA SER A 31 3.03 7.13 13.76
C SER A 31 1.87 7.89 14.40
N GLY A 32 0.91 8.41 13.63
CA GLY A 32 -0.20 9.22 14.15
C GLY A 32 0.21 10.61 14.64
N MET A 33 1.34 11.14 14.14
CA MET A 33 1.79 12.51 14.36
C MET A 33 1.16 13.47 13.35
N LEU A 34 1.25 14.78 13.62
CA LEU A 34 0.98 15.77 12.58
C LEU A 34 2.03 15.64 11.48
N TYR A 35 1.57 15.67 10.24
CA TYR A 35 2.37 15.55 9.04
C TYR A 35 1.82 16.48 7.95
N ASN A 36 2.61 16.78 6.93
CA ASN A 36 2.21 17.52 5.74
C ASN A 36 1.62 16.54 4.71
N PRO A 37 0.29 16.49 4.53
CA PRO A 37 -0.33 15.57 3.58
C PRO A 37 -0.01 15.92 2.12
N LEU A 38 0.43 17.14 1.83
CA LEU A 38 0.78 17.61 0.49
C LEU A 38 2.26 17.35 0.14
N HIS A 39 3.01 16.66 1.00
CA HIS A 39 4.38 16.28 0.68
C HIS A 39 4.43 15.50 -0.66
N PRO A 40 5.31 15.87 -1.62
CA PRO A 40 5.31 15.28 -2.96
C PRO A 40 5.41 13.75 -2.98
N LYS A 41 6.20 13.17 -2.07
CA LYS A 41 6.33 11.71 -1.95
C LYS A 41 5.03 11.02 -1.55
N LEU A 42 4.24 11.65 -0.69
CA LEU A 42 2.92 11.13 -0.28
C LEU A 42 1.90 11.27 -1.42
N LEU A 43 1.95 12.38 -2.19
CA LEU A 43 1.13 12.56 -3.37
C LEU A 43 1.43 11.51 -4.45
N GLU A 44 2.71 11.28 -4.74
CA GLU A 44 3.18 10.23 -5.66
C GLU A 44 2.69 8.84 -5.20
N GLY A 45 2.88 8.52 -3.92
CA GLY A 45 2.41 7.27 -3.32
C GLY A 45 0.90 7.07 -3.47
N ARG A 46 0.09 8.10 -3.21
CA ARG A 46 -1.37 8.05 -3.39
C ARG A 46 -1.77 7.89 -4.84
N HIS A 47 -1.09 8.58 -5.76
CA HIS A 47 -1.36 8.43 -7.19
C HIS A 47 -1.07 6.99 -7.67
N ARG A 48 0.08 6.44 -7.29
CA ARG A 48 0.46 5.04 -7.57
C ARG A 48 -0.57 4.07 -7.01
N ALA A 49 -0.94 4.22 -5.73
CA ALA A 49 -1.95 3.37 -5.08
C ALA A 49 -3.29 3.41 -5.82
N ARG A 50 -3.76 4.61 -6.20
CA ARG A 50 -4.99 4.76 -6.99
C ARG A 50 -4.93 4.05 -8.33
N GLY A 51 -3.80 4.14 -9.03
CA GLY A 51 -3.59 3.43 -10.30
C GLY A 51 -3.64 1.91 -10.14
N LEU A 52 -3.03 1.37 -9.08
CA LEU A 52 -3.07 -0.06 -8.78
C LEU A 52 -4.47 -0.54 -8.39
N SER A 53 -5.17 0.19 -7.52
CA SER A 53 -6.55 -0.11 -7.16
C SER A 53 -7.49 -0.06 -8.36
N TYR A 54 -7.30 0.91 -9.26
CA TYR A 54 -8.07 0.99 -10.50
C TYR A 54 -7.90 -0.27 -11.36
N LYS A 55 -6.66 -0.71 -11.58
CA LYS A 55 -6.36 -1.94 -12.35
C LYS A 55 -6.99 -3.18 -11.71
N PHE A 56 -6.92 -3.30 -10.38
CA PHE A 56 -7.50 -4.44 -9.66
C PHE A 56 -9.03 -4.47 -9.76
N ASN A 57 -9.67 -3.31 -9.57
CA ASN A 57 -11.13 -3.20 -9.56
C ASN A 57 -11.76 -3.29 -10.96
N ASN A 58 -11.03 -2.90 -12.01
CA ASN A 58 -11.56 -2.82 -13.39
C ASN A 58 -10.98 -3.93 -14.29
N LEU A 59 -10.70 -5.10 -13.74
CA LEU A 59 -10.44 -6.29 -14.55
C LEU A 59 -11.72 -6.64 -15.33
N ASP A 60 -11.62 -6.75 -16.66
CA ASP A 60 -12.76 -7.12 -17.51
C ASP A 60 -13.21 -8.55 -17.19
N PRO A 61 -14.46 -8.75 -16.72
CA PRO A 61 -14.96 -10.07 -16.36
C PRO A 61 -15.17 -10.98 -17.57
N ASN A 62 -15.15 -10.47 -18.79
CA ASN A 62 -15.38 -11.26 -20.01
C ASN A 62 -14.09 -11.87 -20.58
N THR A 63 -12.92 -11.55 -20.03
CA THR A 63 -11.65 -12.02 -20.59
C THR A 63 -11.27 -13.43 -20.18
N SER A 64 -11.87 -13.97 -19.11
CA SER A 64 -11.42 -15.20 -18.45
C SER A 64 -12.53 -15.79 -17.58
N ASN A 65 -12.45 -17.06 -17.20
CA ASN A 65 -13.42 -17.67 -16.29
C ASN A 65 -13.21 -17.22 -14.81
N TYR A 66 -14.11 -17.61 -13.91
CA TYR A 66 -14.08 -17.15 -12.52
C TYR A 66 -12.80 -17.54 -11.76
N GLU A 67 -12.20 -18.72 -12.04
CA GLU A 67 -10.97 -19.18 -11.38
C GLU A 67 -9.75 -18.41 -11.88
N GLU A 68 -9.64 -18.21 -13.20
CA GLU A 68 -8.59 -17.41 -13.80
C GLU A 68 -8.61 -15.96 -13.29
N MET A 69 -9.82 -15.40 -13.13
CA MET A 69 -10.00 -14.07 -12.56
C MET A 69 -9.63 -13.99 -11.07
N ALA A 70 -9.89 -15.04 -10.30
CA ALA A 70 -9.45 -15.11 -8.90
C ALA A 70 -7.92 -15.20 -8.80
N ASN A 71 -7.29 -16.04 -9.62
CA ASN A 71 -5.84 -16.20 -9.67
C ASN A 71 -5.14 -14.90 -10.08
N LYS A 72 -5.66 -14.20 -11.10
CA LYS A 72 -5.12 -12.90 -11.53
C LYS A 72 -5.19 -11.85 -10.43
N ARG A 73 -6.28 -11.81 -9.66
CA ARG A 73 -6.41 -10.91 -8.50
C ARG A 73 -5.41 -11.28 -7.41
N LEU A 74 -5.23 -12.57 -7.11
CA LEU A 74 -4.26 -13.04 -6.13
C LEU A 74 -2.82 -12.67 -6.53
N GLU A 75 -2.48 -12.84 -7.81
CA GLU A 75 -1.17 -12.44 -8.35
C GLU A 75 -0.93 -10.94 -8.18
N MET A 76 -1.92 -10.11 -8.54
CA MET A 76 -1.84 -8.66 -8.37
C MET A 76 -1.66 -8.26 -6.91
N LEU A 77 -2.37 -8.90 -5.97
CA LEU A 77 -2.22 -8.64 -4.54
C LEU A 77 -0.83 -9.07 -4.02
N SER A 78 -0.35 -10.23 -4.46
CA SER A 78 0.95 -10.78 -4.05
C SER A 78 2.12 -9.91 -4.52
N ALA A 79 1.97 -9.25 -5.67
CA ALA A 79 2.94 -8.27 -6.15
C ALA A 79 3.01 -7.01 -5.27
N MET A 80 1.94 -6.71 -4.52
CA MET A 80 1.80 -5.53 -3.65
C MET A 80 2.09 -5.80 -2.18
N SER A 81 2.14 -7.07 -1.75
CA SER A 81 2.37 -7.48 -0.36
C SER A 81 3.84 -7.79 -0.04
N PRO A 82 4.23 -7.79 1.26
CA PRO A 82 5.49 -8.37 1.72
C PRO A 82 5.64 -9.80 1.20
N SER A 83 6.86 -10.22 0.85
CA SER A 83 7.14 -11.46 0.13
C SER A 83 6.82 -12.77 0.88
N GLU A 84 6.43 -12.76 2.15
CA GLU A 84 6.41 -13.99 2.97
C GLU A 84 5.22 -14.18 3.93
N LYS A 85 4.13 -13.39 3.85
CA LYS A 85 2.99 -13.53 4.79
C LYS A 85 1.61 -13.52 4.13
N ILE A 86 1.42 -14.34 3.10
CA ILE A 86 0.07 -14.75 2.68
C ILE A 86 -0.07 -16.24 3.01
N VAL A 87 -0.47 -16.54 4.25
CA VAL A 87 -1.11 -17.82 4.57
C VAL A 87 -2.60 -17.53 4.50
N LEU A 88 -3.23 -17.99 3.42
CA LEU A 88 -4.69 -18.11 3.33
C LEU A 88 -5.11 -19.46 3.91
#